data_AF-C1E2Q0-F1
#
_entry.id   AF-C1E2Q0-F1
#
_cell.length_a   1.000
_cell.length_b   1.000
_cell.length_c   1.000
_cell.angle_alpha   90.00
_cell.angle_beta   90.00
_cell.angle_gamma   90.00
#
_symmetry.space_group_name_H-M   'P 1'
#
loop_
_entity.id
_entity.type
_entity.pdbx_description
1 polymer ?
#
loop_
_entity_poly.entity_id
_entity_poly.type
_entity_poly.pdbx_seq_one_letter_code
_entity_poly.pdbx_strand_id
1 'polypeptide(L)'
;MSALASASSVFNGRSFRVAAPKRAVARASGVSVRAKLEAGDKVKVVSKVLVYHVPKGDRKNGTDLSGWEGVVDSRADDYNGTYISANLEVKVAFAVPNDPKGKTFIVHCKENELEKQ
;
A
#
# COMPACT_ATOMS: atom_id res chain seq x y z
N MET A 1 52.85 -41.39 62.65
CA MET A 1 51.86 -42.04 61.76
C MET A 1 50.93 -40.95 61.28
N SER A 2 51.08 -40.54 60.02
CA SER A 2 50.55 -39.28 59.48
C SER A 2 49.45 -39.53 58.46
N ALA A 3 48.31 -38.86 58.70
CA ALA A 3 47.24 -38.41 57.82
C ALA A 3 46.71 -39.31 56.67
N LEU A 4 45.42 -39.66 56.83
CA LEU A 4 44.47 -40.11 55.81
C LEU A 4 44.37 -39.14 54.62
N ALA A 5 44.43 -39.67 53.39
CA ALA A 5 44.04 -38.97 52.18
C ALA A 5 42.67 -39.52 51.71
N SER A 6 41.69 -38.65 51.58
CA SER A 6 40.47 -38.92 50.82
C SER A 6 39.99 -37.61 50.20
N ALA A 7 40.25 -37.45 48.90
CA ALA A 7 39.76 -36.34 48.10
C ALA A 7 38.60 -36.88 47.24
N SER A 8 37.38 -36.53 47.62
CA SER A 8 36.16 -36.79 46.85
C SER A 8 36.11 -35.83 45.65
N SER A 9 36.15 -36.38 44.44
CA SER A 9 36.01 -35.59 43.21
C SER A 9 34.55 -35.17 43.02
N VAL A 10 34.28 -33.87 43.11
CA VAL A 10 32.96 -33.29 42.83
C VAL A 10 32.80 -33.17 41.30
N PHE A 11 32.11 -34.12 40.69
CA PHE A 11 31.71 -34.05 39.27
C PHE A 11 30.63 -32.97 39.11
N ASN A 12 31.06 -31.76 38.71
CA ASN A 12 30.17 -30.63 38.51
C ASN A 12 29.52 -30.72 37.11
N GLY A 13 28.39 -31.41 37.03
CA GLY A 13 27.61 -31.57 35.80
C GLY A 13 27.04 -30.24 35.31
N ARG A 14 27.69 -29.61 34.34
CA ARG A 14 27.11 -28.48 33.59
C ARG A 14 26.16 -29.02 32.52
N SER A 15 24.86 -28.89 32.77
CA SER A 15 23.82 -29.12 31.76
C SER A 15 23.83 -27.97 30.75
N PHE A 16 24.34 -28.23 29.54
CA PHE A 16 24.23 -27.28 28.43
C PHE A 16 22.88 -27.46 27.74
N ARG A 17 21.98 -26.49 27.90
CA ARG A 17 20.73 -26.44 27.14
C ARG A 17 21.03 -25.86 25.75
N VAL A 18 20.96 -26.70 24.71
CA VAL A 18 21.04 -26.23 23.31
C VAL A 18 19.69 -25.63 22.93
N ALA A 19 19.66 -24.32 22.67
CA ALA A 19 18.46 -23.63 22.22
C ALA A 19 18.09 -24.06 20.79
N ALA A 20 16.84 -24.46 20.58
CA ALA A 20 16.33 -24.86 19.26
C ALA A 20 16.28 -23.66 18.28
N PRO A 21 16.62 -23.86 17.00
CA PRO A 21 16.57 -22.77 16.02
C PRO A 21 15.13 -22.37 15.73
N LYS A 22 14.81 -21.08 15.91
CA LYS A 22 13.52 -20.52 15.54
C LYS A 22 13.42 -20.52 14.00
N ARG A 23 12.51 -21.32 13.44
CA ARG A 23 12.17 -21.29 12.01
C ARG A 23 11.62 -19.90 11.68
N ALA A 24 12.41 -19.11 10.95
CA ALA A 24 11.93 -17.87 10.37
C ALA A 24 10.94 -18.20 9.25
N VAL A 25 9.67 -17.86 9.46
CA VAL A 25 8.66 -17.91 8.41
C VAL A 25 8.90 -16.71 7.51
N ALA A 26 9.62 -16.93 6.41
CA ALA A 26 9.78 -15.92 5.38
C ALA A 26 8.42 -15.68 4.72
N ARG A 27 7.76 -14.57 5.08
CA ARG A 27 6.57 -14.08 4.37
C ARG A 27 7.06 -13.50 3.05
N ALA A 28 6.83 -14.21 1.95
CA ALA A 28 7.12 -13.69 0.61
C ALA A 28 6.16 -12.54 0.30
N SER A 29 6.57 -11.30 0.55
CA SER A 29 5.88 -10.11 0.08
C SER A 29 6.22 -9.90 -1.39
N GLY A 30 5.55 -10.64 -2.27
CA GLY A 30 5.49 -10.33 -3.70
C GLY A 30 4.62 -9.09 -3.92
N VAL A 31 5.11 -7.92 -3.50
CA VAL A 31 4.53 -6.64 -3.91
C VAL A 31 5.35 -6.20 -5.11
N SER A 32 4.81 -6.46 -6.31
CA SER A 32 5.32 -5.82 -7.52
C SER A 32 5.30 -4.31 -7.27
N VAL A 33 6.48 -3.69 -7.20
CA VAL A 33 6.63 -2.25 -7.15
C VAL A 33 6.20 -1.72 -8.51
N ARG A 34 4.88 -1.61 -8.72
CA ARG A 34 4.35 -0.74 -9.76
C ARG A 34 4.73 0.67 -9.34
N ALA A 35 5.31 1.42 -10.26
CA ALA A 35 5.83 2.76 -9.99
C ALA A 35 4.77 3.58 -9.26
N LYS A 36 5.10 4.07 -8.06
CA LYS A 36 4.24 4.99 -7.32
C LYS A 36 3.88 6.14 -8.25
N LEU A 37 2.61 6.27 -8.60
CA LEU A 37 2.12 7.46 -9.30
C LEU A 37 2.33 8.65 -8.35
N GLU A 38 3.01 9.69 -8.82
CA GLU A 38 3.28 10.89 -8.04
C GLU A 38 2.22 11.97 -8.34
N ALA A 39 2.03 12.90 -7.40
CA ALA A 39 1.16 14.04 -7.62
C ALA A 39 1.70 14.89 -8.78
N GLY A 40 0.85 15.21 -9.75
CA GLY A 40 1.20 15.93 -10.98
C GLY A 40 1.36 15.04 -12.22
N ASP A 41 1.38 13.71 -12.06
CA ASP A 41 1.46 12.80 -13.20
C ASP A 41 0.17 12.83 -14.04
N LYS A 42 0.33 12.77 -15.37
CA LYS A 42 -0.79 12.54 -16.29
C LYS A 42 -1.12 11.05 -16.31
N VAL A 43 -2.38 10.75 -16.10
CA VAL A 43 -2.86 9.37 -16.03
C VAL A 43 -4.04 9.17 -16.95
N LYS A 44 -4.09 7.99 -17.57
CA LYS A 44 -5.21 7.51 -18.34
C LYS A 44 -5.88 6.37 -17.58
N VAL A 45 -7.21 6.42 -17.53
CA VAL A 45 -8.00 5.34 -16.91
C VAL A 45 -8.14 4.19 -17.91
N VAL A 46 -7.59 3.03 -17.58
CA VAL A 46 -7.63 1.83 -18.42
C VAL A 46 -8.81 0.93 -18.05
N SER A 47 -9.13 0.88 -16.75
CA SER A 47 -10.24 0.07 -16.24
C SER A 47 -11.58 0.79 -16.36
N LYS A 48 -12.66 0.01 -16.45
CA LYS A 48 -14.03 0.54 -16.41
C LYS A 48 -14.36 1.01 -14.99
N VAL A 49 -14.42 2.33 -14.76
CA VAL A 49 -14.74 2.93 -13.46
C VAL A 49 -16.01 3.78 -13.60
N LEU A 50 -17.08 3.33 -12.97
CA LEU A 50 -18.38 4.01 -12.96
C LEU A 50 -18.49 4.93 -11.75
N VAL A 51 -18.66 6.23 -12.00
CA VAL A 51 -18.70 7.27 -10.97
C VAL A 51 -20.02 8.02 -11.00
N TYR A 52 -20.60 8.25 -9.81
CA TYR A 52 -21.93 8.86 -9.66
C TYR A 52 -21.89 10.28 -9.04
N HIS A 53 -20.75 10.73 -8.52
CA HIS A 53 -20.62 12.05 -7.88
C HIS A 53 -20.21 13.16 -8.85
N VAL A 54 -20.30 12.92 -10.16
CA VAL A 54 -20.04 13.96 -11.17
C VAL A 54 -21.12 15.04 -11.07
N PRO A 55 -20.78 16.32 -10.83
CA PRO A 55 -21.76 17.38 -10.54
C PRO A 55 -22.84 17.61 -11.61
N LYS A 56 -22.57 17.21 -12.86
CA LYS A 56 -23.49 17.29 -14.00
C LYS A 56 -23.65 15.99 -14.78
N GLY A 57 -23.09 14.88 -14.27
CA GLY A 57 -23.34 13.58 -14.88
C GLY A 57 -24.78 13.13 -14.60
N ASP A 58 -25.28 12.22 -15.42
CA ASP A 58 -26.50 11.49 -15.12
C ASP A 58 -26.28 10.68 -13.83
N ARG A 59 -26.59 11.29 -12.67
CA ARG A 59 -26.46 10.66 -11.34
C ARG A 59 -27.16 9.30 -11.25
N LYS A 60 -28.10 9.03 -12.17
CA LYS A 60 -28.83 7.77 -12.28
C LYS A 60 -28.15 6.73 -13.19
N ASN A 61 -27.37 7.14 -14.19
CA ASN A 61 -26.79 6.23 -15.18
C ASN A 61 -25.31 5.93 -14.95
N GLY A 62 -24.63 6.73 -14.12
CA GLY A 62 -23.20 6.58 -13.84
C GLY A 62 -22.36 7.03 -15.03
N THR A 63 -21.33 7.81 -14.77
CA THR A 63 -20.37 8.21 -15.81
C THR A 63 -19.25 7.20 -15.83
N ASP A 64 -19.04 6.54 -16.97
CA ASP A 64 -17.88 5.68 -17.18
C ASP A 64 -16.65 6.54 -17.52
N LEU A 65 -15.58 6.34 -16.78
CA LEU A 65 -14.32 7.06 -16.93
C LEU A 65 -13.30 6.31 -17.79
N SER A 66 -13.65 5.15 -18.36
CA SER A 66 -12.73 4.39 -19.21
C SER A 66 -12.21 5.25 -20.38
N GLY A 67 -10.90 5.34 -20.53
CA GLY A 67 -10.24 6.11 -21.59
C GLY A 67 -10.11 7.61 -21.32
N TRP A 68 -10.55 8.11 -20.16
CA TRP A 68 -10.37 9.50 -19.78
C TRP A 68 -8.94 9.76 -19.32
N GLU A 69 -8.45 10.96 -19.65
CA GLU A 69 -7.15 11.47 -19.22
C GLU A 69 -7.36 12.50 -18.12
N GLY A 70 -6.53 12.42 -17.08
CA GLY A 70 -6.59 13.29 -15.91
C GLY A 70 -5.21 13.53 -15.32
N VAL A 71 -5.15 14.39 -14.32
CA VAL A 71 -3.92 14.69 -13.58
C VAL A 71 -4.07 14.19 -12.15
N VAL A 72 -3.05 13.52 -11.63
CA VAL A 72 -3.02 13.11 -10.22
C VAL A 72 -2.89 14.36 -9.36
N ASP A 73 -3.87 14.61 -8.51
CA ASP A 73 -3.88 15.77 -7.62
C ASP A 73 -3.11 15.48 -6.32
N SER A 74 -3.37 14.33 -5.71
CA SER A 74 -2.77 13.93 -4.42
C SER A 74 -2.88 12.43 -4.17
N ARG A 75 -2.07 11.92 -3.25
CA ARG A 75 -2.20 10.56 -2.71
C ARG A 75 -2.88 10.58 -1.34
N ALA A 76 -3.72 9.59 -1.07
CA ALA A 76 -4.46 9.41 0.17
C ALA A 76 -3.77 8.44 1.15
N ASP A 77 -2.56 7.97 0.84
CA ASP A 77 -1.80 7.03 1.68
C ASP A 77 -1.30 7.65 2.98
N ASP A 78 -1.00 8.95 2.94
CA ASP A 78 -0.45 9.69 4.07
C ASP A 78 -1.33 10.91 4.33
N TYR A 79 -1.88 10.99 5.54
CA TYR A 79 -2.60 12.17 6.00
C TYR A 79 -1.89 12.73 7.23
N ASN A 80 -1.31 13.92 7.08
CA ASN A 80 -0.59 14.63 8.14
C ASN A 80 0.45 13.76 8.87
N GLY A 81 1.19 12.94 8.12
CA GLY A 81 2.22 12.04 8.65
C GLY A 81 1.69 10.75 9.30
N THR A 82 0.39 10.50 9.23
CA THR A 82 -0.21 9.22 9.61
C THR A 82 -0.51 8.40 8.37
N TYR A 83 -0.01 7.17 8.33
CA TYR A 83 -0.34 6.21 7.28
C TYR A 83 -1.81 5.81 7.37
N ILE A 84 -2.54 5.95 6.27
CA ILE A 84 -3.94 5.56 6.14
C ILE A 84 -4.03 4.37 5.18
N SER A 85 -4.80 3.35 5.57
CA SER A 85 -5.07 2.18 4.74
C SER A 85 -6.20 2.46 3.73
N ALA A 86 -6.04 3.48 2.89
CA ALA A 86 -7.00 3.78 1.84
C ALA A 86 -6.95 2.70 0.76
N ASN A 87 -8.08 2.04 0.48
CA ASN A 87 -8.16 1.06 -0.62
C ASN A 87 -8.12 1.71 -2.02
N LEU A 88 -8.34 3.02 -2.09
CA LEU A 88 -8.31 3.85 -3.30
C LEU A 88 -7.37 5.04 -3.03
N GLU A 89 -6.07 4.79 -3.23
CA GLU A 89 -5.00 5.67 -2.79
C GLU A 89 -4.78 6.90 -3.69
N VAL A 90 -5.11 6.83 -4.97
CA VAL A 90 -4.78 7.89 -5.94
C VAL A 90 -5.98 8.80 -6.15
N LYS A 91 -5.82 10.11 -5.86
CA LYS A 91 -6.80 11.12 -6.21
C LYS A 91 -6.46 11.71 -7.57
N VAL A 92 -7.35 11.54 -8.54
CA VAL A 92 -7.19 12.07 -9.89
C VAL A 92 -8.22 13.16 -10.12
N ALA A 93 -7.75 14.32 -10.57
CA ALA A 93 -8.59 15.43 -11.02
C ALA A 93 -8.87 15.27 -12.53
N PHE A 94 -10.15 15.13 -12.86
CA PHE A 94 -10.63 15.11 -14.23
C PHE A 94 -11.36 16.40 -14.56
N ALA A 95 -11.13 16.91 -15.78
CA ALA A 95 -11.92 18.00 -16.34
C ALA A 95 -13.19 17.41 -17.00
N VAL A 96 -14.36 18.00 -16.75
CA VAL A 96 -15.58 17.61 -17.46
C VAL A 96 -15.58 18.26 -18.85
N PRO A 97 -15.55 17.51 -19.96
CA PRO A 97 -15.41 18.06 -21.31
C PRO A 97 -16.63 18.88 -21.81
N ASN A 98 -17.73 18.92 -21.05
CA ASN A 98 -18.97 19.59 -21.44
C ASN A 98 -19.39 20.74 -20.49
N ASP A 99 -18.47 21.25 -19.68
CA ASP A 99 -18.76 22.30 -18.70
C ASP A 99 -18.23 23.68 -19.12
N PRO A 100 -19.09 24.70 -19.38
CA PRO A 100 -18.64 26.07 -19.67
C PRO A 100 -18.01 26.78 -18.47
N LYS A 101 -17.97 26.12 -17.31
CA LYS A 101 -17.38 26.61 -16.05
C LYS A 101 -16.07 25.91 -15.67
N GLY A 102 -15.56 25.00 -16.50
CA GLY A 102 -14.28 24.32 -16.25
C GLY A 102 -14.23 23.57 -14.92
N LYS A 103 -15.35 22.98 -14.50
CA LYS A 103 -15.40 22.28 -13.20
C LYS A 103 -14.57 21.00 -13.28
N THR A 104 -13.62 20.89 -12.37
CA THR A 104 -12.88 19.65 -12.12
C THR A 104 -13.59 18.85 -11.05
N PHE A 105 -13.51 17.52 -11.15
CA PHE A 105 -13.95 16.62 -10.08
C PHE A 105 -12.83 15.66 -9.75
N ILE A 106 -12.76 15.30 -8.46
CA ILE A 106 -11.73 14.42 -7.93
C ILE A 106 -12.33 13.03 -7.76
N VAL A 107 -11.63 12.02 -8.28
CA VAL A 107 -11.99 10.61 -8.16
C VAL A 107 -10.87 9.87 -7.46
N HIS A 108 -11.25 8.93 -6.59
CA HIS A 108 -10.30 8.03 -5.97
C HIS A 108 -10.23 6.76 -6.81
N CYS A 109 -9.04 6.45 -7.33
CA CYS A 109 -8.76 5.28 -8.15
C CYS A 109 -7.64 4.46 -7.51
N LYS A 110 -7.52 3.20 -7.94
CA LYS A 110 -6.35 2.38 -7.62
C LYS A 110 -5.23 2.65 -8.62
N GLU A 111 -3.98 2.45 -8.20
CA GLU A 111 -2.84 2.45 -9.13
C GLU A 111 -3.00 1.40 -10.25
N ASN A 112 -3.65 0.28 -9.96
CA ASN A 112 -3.86 -0.79 -10.94
C ASN A 112 -4.86 -0.46 -12.06
N GLU A 113 -5.66 0.59 -11.88
CA GLU A 113 -6.70 1.01 -12.83
C GLU A 113 -6.22 2.15 -13.75
N LEU A 114 -5.05 2.71 -13.44
CA LEU A 114 -4.46 3.87 -14.08
C LEU A 114 -3.17 3.47 -14.79
N GLU A 115 -2.95 4.08 -15.95
CA GLU A 115 -1.70 4.01 -16.68
C GLU A 115 -1.10 5.41 -16.78
N LYS A 116 0.18 5.54 -16.47
CA LYS A 116 0.92 6.80 -16.64
C LYS A 116 1.11 7.07 -18.13
N GLN A 117 0.80 8.29 -18.57
CA GLN A 117 1.10 8.76 -19.93
C GLN A 117 2.45 9.46 -20.03
#